data_AF-A0A946YYS5-F1
#
_entry.id   AF-A0A946YYS5-F1
#
_cell.length_a   1.000
_cell.length_b   1.000
_cell.length_c   1.000
_cell.angle_alpha   90.00
_cell.angle_beta   90.00
_cell.angle_gamma   90.00
#
_symmetry.space_group_name_H-M   'P 1'
#
loop_
_entity.id
_entity.type
_entity.pdbx_description
1 polymer ?
#
loop_
_entity_poly.entity_id
_entity_poly.type
_entity_poly.pdbx_seq_one_letter_code
_entity_poly.pdbx_strand_id
1 'polypeptide(L)'
;MRAARGTELSAKGWPQEAALRMLMNNLDPEVAERPQDLVVYGGTGRAARSWQAFDAMVETLKNLEADETMLVQSGKPVGVFRTNEWAPRVLIANSNLVPD
;
A
#
# COMPACT_ATOMS: atom_id res chain seq x y z
N MET A 1 -1.69 -12.76 -5.91
CA MET A 1 -2.53 -12.21 -4.81
C MET A 1 -3.64 -11.41 -5.45
N ARG A 2 -4.88 -11.36 -4.96
CA ARG A 2 -5.96 -10.62 -5.64
C ARG A 2 -6.66 -9.67 -4.69
N ALA A 3 -7.13 -8.54 -5.21
CA ALA A 3 -7.90 -7.60 -4.42
C ALA A 3 -9.30 -8.14 -4.11
N ALA A 4 -9.78 -7.85 -2.89
CA ALA A 4 -11.15 -8.14 -2.50
C ALA A 4 -12.17 -7.48 -3.44
N ARG A 5 -13.32 -8.12 -3.60
CA ARG A 5 -14.43 -7.68 -4.47
C ARG A 5 -15.71 -7.54 -3.65
N GLY A 6 -16.72 -6.85 -4.19
CA GLY A 6 -17.98 -6.61 -3.50
C GLY A 6 -17.90 -5.49 -2.45
N THR A 7 -18.92 -5.41 -1.60
CA THR A 7 -19.14 -4.30 -0.64
C THR A 7 -18.66 -4.59 0.78
N GLU A 8 -18.23 -5.82 1.07
CA GLU A 8 -17.68 -6.19 2.38
C GLU A 8 -16.30 -5.56 2.58
N LEU A 9 -16.06 -4.98 3.76
CA LEU A 9 -14.82 -4.28 4.09
C LEU A 9 -13.88 -5.19 4.89
N SER A 10 -12.60 -5.18 4.54
CA SER A 10 -11.52 -5.76 5.35
C SER A 10 -10.84 -4.73 6.25
N ALA A 11 -10.89 -3.45 5.88
CA ALA A 11 -10.40 -2.32 6.66
C ALA A 11 -11.53 -1.55 7.35
N LYS A 12 -11.17 -0.62 8.26
CA LYS A 12 -12.13 0.17 9.06
C LYS A 12 -12.97 1.19 8.28
N GLY A 13 -12.62 1.47 7.02
CA GLY A 13 -13.34 2.42 6.18
C GLY A 13 -12.98 2.29 4.70
N TRP A 14 -13.85 2.81 3.83
CA TRP A 14 -13.66 2.77 2.39
C TRP A 14 -12.34 3.41 1.89
N PRO A 15 -11.84 4.53 2.46
CA PRO A 15 -10.55 5.07 2.05
C PRO A 15 -9.37 4.12 2.30
N GLN A 16 -9.34 3.45 3.45
CA GLN A 16 -8.32 2.46 3.80
C GLN A 16 -8.47 1.20 2.94
N GLU A 17 -9.71 0.73 2.77
CA GLU A 17 -10.05 -0.42 1.94
C GLU A 17 -9.64 -0.19 0.48
N ALA A 18 -9.85 1.01 -0.06
CA ALA A 18 -9.45 1.37 -1.41
C ALA A 18 -7.93 1.26 -1.58
N ALA A 19 -7.14 1.80 -0.64
CA ALA A 19 -5.69 1.67 -0.66
C ALA A 19 -5.25 0.19 -0.57
N LEU A 20 -5.89 -0.60 0.29
CA LEU A 20 -5.62 -2.04 0.45
C LEU A 20 -5.90 -2.82 -0.84
N ARG A 21 -7.07 -2.60 -1.44
CA ARG A 21 -7.46 -3.25 -2.69
C ARG A 21 -6.54 -2.86 -3.83
N MET A 22 -6.17 -1.59 -3.96
CA MET A 22 -5.26 -1.15 -5.02
C MET A 22 -3.85 -1.70 -4.84
N LEU A 23 -3.35 -1.78 -3.61
CA LEU A 23 -2.08 -2.45 -3.31
C LEU A 23 -2.11 -3.93 -3.73
N MET A 24 -3.18 -4.66 -3.41
CA MET A 24 -3.34 -6.06 -3.81
C MET A 24 -3.53 -6.23 -5.32
N ASN A 25 -4.25 -5.30 -5.97
CA ASN A 25 -4.54 -5.34 -7.40
C ASN A 25 -3.26 -5.16 -8.23
N ASN A 26 -2.33 -4.33 -7.77
CA ASN A 26 -1.00 -4.20 -8.40
C ASN A 26 -0.20 -5.50 -8.40
N LEU A 27 -0.60 -6.53 -7.62
CA LEU A 27 0.06 -7.84 -7.56
C LEU A 27 -0.89 -8.99 -7.98
N ASP A 28 -1.98 -8.66 -8.69
CA ASP A 28 -2.81 -9.66 -9.36
C ASP A 28 -2.01 -10.32 -10.49
N PRO A 29 -1.99 -11.67 -10.60
CA PRO A 29 -1.36 -12.35 -11.72
C PRO A 29 -1.89 -11.95 -13.10
N GLU A 30 -3.11 -11.38 -13.17
CA GLU A 30 -3.68 -10.85 -14.41
C GLU A 30 -3.25 -9.39 -14.70
N VAL A 31 -2.57 -8.72 -13.76
CA VAL A 31 -2.18 -7.30 -13.83
C VAL A 31 -0.66 -7.13 -13.83
N ALA A 32 0.04 -7.81 -12.93
CA ALA A 32 1.47 -7.66 -12.72
C ALA A 32 2.31 -8.56 -13.64
N GLU A 33 3.45 -8.05 -14.13
CA GLU A 33 4.39 -8.81 -14.94
C GLU A 33 5.03 -9.98 -14.15
N ARG A 34 5.40 -9.76 -12.88
CA ARG A 34 6.06 -10.78 -12.05
C ARG A 34 5.71 -10.63 -10.56
N PRO A 35 4.46 -10.94 -10.16
CA PRO A 35 3.94 -10.63 -8.82
C PRO A 35 4.66 -11.36 -7.68
N GLN A 36 5.23 -12.55 -7.92
CA GLN A 36 6.00 -13.30 -6.92
C GLN A 36 7.26 -12.57 -6.42
N ASP A 37 7.78 -11.66 -7.25
CA ASP A 37 8.93 -10.82 -6.91
C ASP A 37 8.50 -9.38 -6.56
N LEU A 38 7.20 -9.16 -6.34
CA LEU A 38 6.55 -7.87 -6.11
C LEU A 38 6.65 -6.89 -7.29
N VAL A 39 7.10 -7.35 -8.46
CA VAL A 39 7.28 -6.51 -9.66
C VAL A 39 5.95 -6.35 -10.39
N VAL A 40 5.55 -5.09 -10.60
CA VAL A 40 4.31 -4.72 -11.27
C VAL A 40 4.56 -4.56 -12.77
N TYR A 41 5.44 -3.63 -13.15
CA TYR A 41 5.85 -3.38 -14.53
C TYR A 41 7.19 -2.62 -14.58
N GLY A 42 7.75 -2.45 -15.77
CA GLY A 42 8.91 -1.56 -15.98
C GLY A 42 10.21 -2.13 -15.41
N GLY A 43 10.40 -3.45 -15.52
CA GLY A 43 11.62 -4.15 -15.13
C GLY A 43 11.74 -4.40 -13.62
N THR A 44 11.93 -3.35 -12.83
CA THR A 44 12.13 -3.45 -11.36
C THR A 44 11.15 -2.60 -10.55
N GLY A 45 10.12 -2.02 -11.17
CA GLY A 45 9.06 -1.30 -10.49
C GLY A 45 8.26 -2.24 -9.59
N ARG A 46 8.37 -2.06 -8.27
CA ARG A 46 7.78 -2.96 -7.26
C ARG A 46 6.68 -2.28 -6.45
N ALA A 47 5.65 -3.06 -6.08
CA ALA A 47 4.55 -2.58 -5.23
C ALA A 47 4.98 -2.39 -3.76
N ALA A 48 5.96 -3.17 -3.30
CA ALA A 48 6.52 -3.11 -1.95
C ALA A 48 8.02 -3.45 -1.97
N ARG A 49 8.76 -3.03 -0.94
CA ARG A 49 10.21 -3.25 -0.84
C ARG A 49 10.58 -4.73 -0.70
N SER A 50 9.76 -5.46 0.05
CA SER A 50 9.90 -6.88 0.37
C SER A 50 8.53 -7.43 0.79
N TRP A 51 8.41 -8.76 0.85
CA TRP A 51 7.18 -9.41 1.32
C TRP A 51 6.83 -9.00 2.75
N GLN A 52 7.81 -8.94 3.65
CA GLN A 52 7.61 -8.42 5.01
C GLN A 52 7.05 -7.00 5.02
N ALA A 53 7.52 -6.12 4.13
CA ALA A 53 6.99 -4.76 4.03
C ALA A 53 5.57 -4.73 3.46
N PHE A 54 5.28 -5.60 2.49
CA PHE A 54 3.93 -5.78 1.95
C PHE A 54 2.95 -6.22 3.05
N ASP A 55 3.29 -7.27 3.80
CA ASP A 55 2.45 -7.80 4.88
C ASP A 55 2.21 -6.75 5.96
N ALA A 56 3.26 -6.00 6.32
CA ALA A 56 3.13 -4.89 7.26
C ALA A 56 2.22 -3.77 6.74
N MET A 57 2.25 -3.43 5.45
CA MET A 57 1.33 -2.44 4.86
C MET A 57 -0.11 -2.93 4.88
N VAL A 58 -0.35 -4.20 4.54
CA VAL A 58 -1.68 -4.81 4.60
C VAL A 58 -2.24 -4.74 6.01
N GLU A 59 -1.46 -5.15 7.01
CA GLU A 59 -1.89 -5.14 8.40
C GLU A 59 -2.13 -3.71 8.91
N THR A 60 -1.25 -2.77 8.53
CA THR A 60 -1.42 -1.36 8.90
C THR A 60 -2.70 -0.79 8.30
N LEU A 61 -2.97 -1.02 7.00
CA LEU A 61 -4.17 -0.51 6.32
C LEU A 61 -5.48 -1.08 6.90
N LYS A 62 -5.48 -2.35 7.34
CA LYS A 62 -6.66 -2.95 8.00
C LYS A 62 -6.99 -2.26 9.33
N ASN A 63 -5.96 -1.81 10.05
CA ASN A 63 -6.10 -1.24 11.39
C ASN A 63 -6.10 0.30 11.43
N LEU A 64 -5.76 0.98 10.33
CA LEU A 64 -5.62 2.43 10.25
C LEU A 64 -6.95 3.15 10.50
N GLU A 65 -6.96 4.09 11.43
CA GLU A 65 -8.15 4.87 11.78
C GLU A 65 -8.50 5.93 10.71
N ALA A 66 -9.72 6.47 10.78
CA ALA A 66 -10.22 7.47 9.84
C ALA A 66 -9.48 8.81 9.91
N ASP A 67 -8.82 9.14 11.03
CA ASP A 67 -8.03 10.36 11.21
C ASP A 67 -6.51 10.10 11.24
N GLU A 68 -6.06 8.89 10.88
CA GLU A 68 -4.64 8.52 10.82
C GLU A 68 -4.11 8.51 9.37
N THR A 69 -2.79 8.67 9.26
CA THR A 69 -2.05 8.62 7.99
C THR A 69 -0.85 7.68 8.13
N MET A 70 -0.77 6.66 7.25
CA MET A 70 0.41 5.80 7.11
C MET A 70 1.46 6.47 6.21
N LEU A 71 2.72 6.46 6.65
CA LEU A 71 3.86 6.89 5.85
C LEU A 71 4.56 5.69 5.22
N VAL A 72 4.73 5.71 3.90
CA VAL A 72 5.44 4.69 3.13
C VAL A 72 6.70 5.29 2.51
N GLN A 73 7.86 4.75 2.89
CA GLN A 73 9.17 5.14 2.38
C GLN A 73 9.75 4.01 1.53
N SER A 74 9.94 4.27 0.23
CA SER A 74 10.48 3.31 -0.75
C SER A 74 9.87 1.91 -0.62
N GLY A 75 8.54 1.86 -0.56
CA GLY A 75 7.76 0.61 -0.44
C GLY A 75 7.80 -0.06 0.94
N LYS A 76 8.19 0.64 2.01
CA LYS A 76 8.16 0.17 3.41
C LYS A 76 7.25 1.07 4.26
N PRO A 77 6.33 0.52 5.06
CA PRO A 77 5.58 1.30 6.04
C PRO A 77 6.51 1.68 7.20
N VAL A 78 6.68 2.96 7.47
CA VAL A 78 7.66 3.48 8.46
C VAL A 78 7.04 4.15 9.66
N GLY A 79 5.74 4.48 9.61
CA GLY A 79 5.04 5.06 10.74
C GLY A 79 3.58 5.37 10.43
N VAL A 80 2.80 5.54 11.48
CA VAL A 80 1.43 6.03 11.45
C VAL A 80 1.34 7.24 12.37
N PHE A 81 0.72 8.31 11.89
CA PHE A 81 0.52 9.54 12.67
C PHE A 81 -0.93 9.96 12.60
N ARG A 82 -1.44 10.49 13.72
CA ARG A 82 -2.73 11.16 13.76
C ARG A 82 -2.67 12.46 12.97
N THR A 83 -3.71 12.68 12.17
CA THR A 83 -3.92 13.82 11.28
C THR A 83 -5.35 14.33 11.46
N ASN A 84 -6.20 14.21 10.44
CA ASN A 84 -7.63 14.48 10.50
C ASN A 84 -8.35 13.68 9.40
N GLU A 85 -9.68 13.60 9.45
CA GLU A 85 -10.47 12.78 8.51
C GLU A 85 -10.32 13.20 7.02
N TRP A 86 -10.01 14.47 6.76
CA TRP A 86 -9.86 15.04 5.43
C TRP A 86 -8.44 14.87 4.85
N ALA A 87 -7.48 14.47 5.68
CA ALA A 87 -6.12 14.19 5.24
C ALA A 87 -6.05 12.89 4.41
N PRO A 88 -5.01 12.71 3.58
CA PRO A 88 -4.76 11.43 2.91
C PRO A 88 -4.53 10.30 3.92
N ARG A 89 -5.04 9.09 3.66
CA ARG A 89 -4.76 7.91 4.51
C ARG A 89 -3.35 7.35 4.34
N VAL A 90 -2.70 7.60 3.20
CA VAL A 90 -1.36 7.11 2.89
C VAL A 90 -0.56 8.22 2.21
N LEU A 91 0.65 8.49 2.69
CA LEU A 91 1.64 9.34 2.03
C LEU A 91 2.84 8.48 1.61
N ILE A 92 3.25 8.61 0.35
CA ILE A 92 4.25 7.74 -0.27
C ILE A 92 5.41 8.58 -0.81
N ALA A 93 6.64 8.21 -0.46
CA ALA A 93 7.86 8.77 -1.04
C ALA A 93 8.80 7.63 -1.43
N ASN A 94 8.96 7.40 -2.74
CA ASN A 94 9.74 6.27 -3.28
C ASN A 94 10.91 6.77 -4.12
N SER A 95 12.08 6.16 -3.93
CA SER A 95 13.27 6.32 -4.80
C SER A 95 13.86 7.73 -4.87
N ASN A 96 13.52 8.62 -3.93
CA ASN A 96 14.13 9.93 -3.82
C ASN A 96 15.57 9.81 -3.31
N LEU A 97 16.50 10.47 -3.99
CA LEU A 97 17.91 10.61 -3.62
C LEU A 97 18.27 12.10 -3.65
N VAL A 98 19.26 12.48 -2.85
CA VAL A 98 19.83 13.83 -2.93
C VAL A 98 20.56 13.96 -4.28
N PRO A 99 20.31 15.00 -5.10
CA PRO A 99 21.08 15.25 -6.31
C PRO A 99 22.54 15.59 -5.98
N ASP A 100 23.46 15.25 -6.88
CA ASP A 100 24.87 15.64 -6.80
C ASP A 100 25.08 17.15 -6.97
#